data_AF-A0A2G4I5A2-F1
#
_entry.id   AF-A0A2G4I5A2-F1
#
_cell.length_a   1.000
_cell.length_b   1.000
_cell.length_c   1.000
_cell.angle_alpha   90.00
_cell.angle_beta   90.00
_cell.angle_gamma   90.00
#
_symmetry.space_group_name_H-M   'P 1'
#
loop_
_entity.id
_entity.type
_entity.pdbx_description
1 polymer ?
#
loop_
_entity_poly.entity_id
_entity_poly.type
_entity_poly.pdbx_seq_one_letter_code
_entity_poly.pdbx_strand_id
1 'polypeptide(L)'
;MMFSTGFKYFFGVTVLSVVALIMSYALFEKFALGGVAISFLIAVGALLAGLLAFSSDGTTRDANTSTSDLTTQSIWPLVSAIGVVFLALGLVTSSVVFFGGVVVLLAALSEWMVQAWSERASTDSTHNAAARKRLLNPIEFPVLAAVGLGVVIFSFSRIMLTVNKSTGAILFIVAGALVLVAGVIFAIKPNMKRPVGAAICVLGALGIVAGGVASAVSGEREELVEAAAEGHFSHAECGPEESKYYDKLSEGTLSLRSSVSATVVYQDGELIARIQGLAKPQKSLTVGRSIPTNIIFRNATEGEFRLVAHLGGSKSADKAADGDSHKDETCTQLVAPGAEQSLTLNIAKPSSVENVYYLYIAGSDEKKIELVVP
;
A
#
# COMPACT_ATOMS: atom_id res chain seq x y z
N MET A 1 12.23 -53.40 26.34
CA MET A 1 12.27 -52.06 25.72
C MET A 1 12.66 -51.03 26.76
N MET A 2 13.83 -50.41 26.63
CA MET A 2 14.21 -49.26 27.46
C MET A 2 13.74 -48.00 26.73
N PHE A 3 12.79 -47.27 27.32
CA PHE A 3 12.37 -45.98 26.77
C PHE A 3 13.54 -44.99 26.75
N SER A 4 13.74 -44.31 25.62
CA SER A 4 14.80 -43.31 25.47
C SER A 4 14.65 -42.17 26.49
N THR A 5 15.75 -41.55 26.89
CA THR A 5 15.73 -40.40 27.83
C THR A 5 14.86 -39.26 27.31
N GLY A 6 14.82 -39.06 25.99
CA GLY A 6 13.93 -38.10 25.32
C GLY A 6 12.45 -38.45 25.49
N PHE A 7 12.06 -39.72 25.29
CA PHE A 7 10.67 -40.16 25.52
C PHE A 7 10.23 -39.86 26.96
N LYS A 8 11.06 -40.19 27.95
CA LYS A 8 10.75 -39.97 29.37
C LYS A 8 10.54 -38.48 29.69
N TYR A 9 11.32 -37.60 29.08
CA TYR A 9 11.20 -36.16 29.27
C TYR A 9 9.88 -35.61 28.69
N PHE A 10 9.59 -35.87 27.41
CA PHE A 10 8.36 -35.35 26.79
C PHE A 10 7.09 -35.99 27.35
N PHE A 11 7.14 -37.26 27.72
CA PHE A 11 6.05 -37.92 28.44
C PHE A 11 5.81 -37.24 29.80
N GLY A 12 6.86 -36.95 30.55
CA GLY A 12 6.78 -36.22 31.82
C GLY A 12 6.18 -34.82 31.67
N VAL A 13 6.62 -34.05 30.67
CA VAL A 13 6.09 -32.71 30.37
C VAL A 13 4.61 -32.77 29.96
N THR A 14 4.21 -33.79 29.20
CA THR A 14 2.81 -33.98 28.78
C THR A 14 1.92 -34.28 29.99
N VAL A 15 2.34 -35.20 30.87
CA VAL A 15 1.60 -35.53 32.10
C VAL A 15 1.47 -34.32 33.00
N LEU A 16 2.55 -33.55 33.20
CA LEU A 16 2.53 -32.32 34.00
C LEU A 16 1.57 -31.27 33.41
N SER A 17 1.55 -31.14 32.07
CA SER A 17 0.68 -30.19 31.37
C SER A 17 -0.80 -30.57 31.47
N VAL A 18 -1.13 -31.86 31.46
CA VAL A 18 -2.50 -32.36 31.71
C VAL A 18 -2.93 -32.01 33.14
N VAL A 19 -2.07 -32.23 34.13
CA VAL A 19 -2.35 -31.86 35.53
C VAL A 19 -2.56 -30.35 35.66
N ALA A 20 -1.71 -29.55 35.00
CA ALA A 20 -1.85 -28.09 34.98
C ALA A 20 -3.16 -27.62 34.32
N LEU A 21 -3.60 -28.30 33.25
CA LEU A 21 -4.89 -28.02 32.60
C LEU A 21 -6.06 -28.28 33.55
N ILE A 22 -6.06 -29.43 34.23
CA ILE A 22 -7.11 -29.81 35.19
C ILE A 22 -7.15 -28.82 36.36
N MET A 23 -5.99 -28.44 36.89
CA MET A 23 -5.89 -27.43 37.96
C MET A 23 -6.36 -26.06 37.49
N SER A 24 -6.05 -25.65 36.26
CA SER A 24 -6.56 -24.40 35.69
C SER A 24 -8.09 -24.40 35.59
N TYR A 25 -8.70 -25.57 35.36
CA TYR A 25 -10.16 -25.75 35.28
C TYR A 25 -10.84 -25.57 36.63
N ALA A 26 -10.13 -25.93 37.70
CA ALA A 26 -10.61 -25.75 39.06
C ALA A 26 -10.42 -24.33 39.61
N LEU A 27 -9.46 -23.56 39.08
CA LEU A 27 -9.00 -22.30 39.69
C LEU A 27 -9.42 -21.01 38.96
N PHE A 28 -9.72 -21.06 37.65
CA PHE A 28 -9.98 -19.85 36.87
C PHE A 28 -11.30 -19.91 36.10
N GLU A 29 -12.19 -18.94 36.30
CA GLU A 29 -13.50 -18.87 35.62
C GLU A 29 -13.41 -18.34 34.16
N LYS A 30 -12.31 -17.70 33.75
CA LYS A 30 -12.11 -17.17 32.39
C LYS A 30 -11.00 -17.90 31.66
N PHE A 31 -11.41 -18.77 30.74
CA PHE A 31 -10.58 -19.87 30.21
C PHE A 31 -9.86 -19.63 28.88
N ALA A 32 -10.17 -18.54 28.19
CA ALA A 32 -10.03 -18.52 26.73
C ALA A 32 -8.57 -18.56 26.21
N LEU A 33 -7.60 -17.99 26.93
CA LEU A 33 -6.20 -17.92 26.47
C LEU A 33 -5.28 -18.95 27.15
N GLY A 34 -5.42 -19.16 28.46
CA GLY A 34 -4.59 -20.11 29.21
C GLY A 34 -4.90 -21.58 28.88
N GLY A 35 -6.17 -21.93 28.73
CA GLY A 35 -6.58 -23.31 28.42
C GLY A 35 -6.17 -23.76 27.01
N VAL A 36 -6.20 -22.85 26.05
CA VAL A 36 -5.78 -23.11 24.66
C VAL A 36 -4.26 -23.30 24.57
N ALA A 37 -3.48 -22.52 25.30
CA ALA A 37 -2.03 -22.66 25.33
C ALA A 37 -1.59 -24.01 25.95
N ILE A 38 -2.23 -24.42 27.05
CA ILE A 38 -1.91 -25.68 27.73
C ILE A 38 -2.36 -26.89 26.90
N SER A 39 -3.52 -26.83 26.24
CA SER A 39 -3.97 -27.92 25.36
C SER A 39 -3.07 -28.10 24.15
N PHE A 40 -2.55 -27.00 23.58
CA PHE A 40 -1.54 -27.06 22.53
C PHE A 40 -0.22 -27.68 23.00
N LEU A 41 0.24 -27.34 24.20
CA LEU A 41 1.42 -27.97 24.82
C LEU A 41 1.25 -29.48 25.02
N ILE A 42 0.05 -29.92 25.44
CA ILE A 42 -0.26 -31.35 25.58
C ILE A 42 -0.23 -32.05 24.22
N ALA A 43 -0.82 -31.46 23.18
CA ALA A 43 -0.83 -32.02 21.84
C ALA A 43 0.59 -32.17 21.26
N VAL A 44 1.42 -31.13 21.40
CA VAL A 44 2.82 -31.14 20.95
C VAL A 44 3.65 -32.14 21.75
N GLY A 45 3.52 -32.15 23.08
CA GLY A 45 4.25 -33.08 23.96
C GLY A 45 3.91 -34.55 23.67
N ALA A 46 2.63 -34.86 23.48
CA ALA A 46 2.17 -36.20 23.15
C ALA A 46 2.66 -36.64 21.76
N LEU A 47 2.62 -35.74 20.77
CA LEU A 47 3.09 -36.03 19.42
C LEU A 47 4.60 -36.29 19.39
N LEU A 48 5.40 -35.47 20.09
CA LEU A 48 6.85 -35.66 20.20
C LEU A 48 7.20 -36.94 20.97
N ALA A 49 6.49 -37.25 22.07
CA ALA A 49 6.67 -38.50 22.80
C ALA A 49 6.33 -39.71 21.91
N GLY A 50 5.25 -39.65 21.12
CA GLY A 50 4.89 -40.70 20.16
C GLY A 50 5.94 -40.91 19.07
N LEU A 51 6.45 -39.84 18.46
CA LEU A 51 7.54 -39.88 17.47
C LEU A 51 8.83 -40.49 18.05
N LEU A 52 9.15 -40.21 19.31
CA LEU A 52 10.32 -40.76 19.98
C LEU A 52 10.15 -42.23 20.38
N ALA A 53 8.92 -42.66 20.68
CA ALA A 53 8.62 -44.08 20.89
C ALA A 53 8.68 -44.87 19.58
N PHE A 54 8.27 -44.25 18.47
CA PHE A 54 8.32 -44.89 17.16
C PHE A 54 9.75 -44.98 16.58
N SER A 55 10.59 -43.98 16.88
CA SER A 55 11.98 -43.94 16.37
C SER A 55 13.01 -44.61 17.28
N SER A 56 12.63 -45.06 18.49
CA SER A 56 13.58 -45.65 19.46
C SER A 56 14.17 -47.00 19.05
N ASP A 57 13.53 -47.75 18.14
CA ASP A 57 14.06 -49.02 17.64
C ASP A 57 15.20 -48.83 16.62
N GLY A 58 15.41 -47.61 16.10
CA GLY A 58 16.45 -47.32 15.11
C GLY A 58 17.81 -46.90 15.67
N THR A 59 17.98 -46.82 17.00
CA THR A 59 19.19 -46.27 17.62
C THR A 59 20.12 -47.33 18.19
N THR A 60 20.70 -48.17 17.34
CA THR A 60 22.02 -48.76 17.59
C THR A 60 23.07 -47.79 17.05
N ARG A 61 23.18 -46.59 17.64
CA ARG A 61 24.27 -45.69 17.29
C ARG A 61 25.50 -46.16 18.05
N ASP A 62 26.42 -46.80 17.34
CA ASP A 62 27.77 -47.02 17.83
C ASP A 62 28.36 -45.67 18.24
N ALA A 63 28.72 -45.53 19.52
CA ALA A 63 29.24 -44.30 20.09
C ALA A 63 30.61 -43.86 19.53
N ASN A 64 31.15 -44.59 18.54
CA ASN A 64 32.51 -44.45 18.03
C ASN A 64 32.63 -43.82 16.63
N THR A 65 31.53 -43.54 15.93
CA THR A 65 31.60 -42.68 14.74
C THR A 65 31.48 -41.22 15.15
N SER A 66 32.62 -40.57 15.33
CA SER A 66 32.74 -39.11 15.50
C SER A 66 32.17 -38.39 14.27
N THR A 67 30.85 -38.14 14.26
CA THR A 67 30.18 -37.32 13.22
C THR A 67 30.50 -35.82 13.32
N SER A 68 31.34 -35.42 14.28
CA SER A 68 31.72 -34.04 14.55
C SER A 68 32.49 -33.37 13.41
N ASP A 69 33.13 -34.17 12.53
CA ASP A 69 33.93 -33.65 11.40
C ASP A 69 33.08 -33.21 10.19
N LEU A 70 31.76 -33.44 10.20
CA LEU A 70 30.87 -33.15 9.06
C LEU A 70 30.06 -31.85 9.19
N THR A 71 29.98 -31.24 10.39
CA THR A 71 29.18 -30.03 10.62
C THR A 71 30.03 -28.78 10.50
N THR A 72 29.77 -27.96 9.47
CA THR A 72 30.42 -26.65 9.33
C THR A 72 29.71 -25.62 10.20
N GLN A 73 30.44 -24.62 10.70
CA GLN A 73 29.86 -23.50 11.43
C GLN A 73 28.80 -22.79 10.55
N SER A 74 27.55 -22.75 11.02
CA SER A 74 26.42 -22.15 10.28
C SER A 74 25.94 -20.86 10.94
N ILE A 75 25.80 -19.81 10.14
CA ILE A 75 25.27 -18.51 10.58
C ILE A 75 23.73 -18.44 10.49
N TRP A 76 23.11 -19.35 9.76
CA TRP A 76 21.67 -19.34 9.49
C TRP A 76 20.77 -19.44 10.72
N PRO A 77 21.11 -20.19 11.80
CA PRO A 77 20.34 -20.14 13.04
C PRO A 77 20.25 -18.72 13.60
N LEU A 78 21.34 -17.95 13.55
CA LEU A 78 21.36 -16.56 14.01
C LEU A 78 20.51 -15.67 13.10
N VAL A 79 20.59 -15.83 11.77
CA VAL A 79 19.75 -15.09 10.82
C VAL A 79 18.26 -15.42 11.01
N SER A 80 17.92 -16.68 11.31
CA SER A 80 16.55 -17.09 11.60
C SER A 80 16.00 -16.42 12.87
N ALA A 81 16.84 -16.29 13.92
CA ALA A 81 16.47 -15.58 15.14
C ALA A 81 16.21 -14.09 14.87
N ILE A 82 17.04 -13.45 14.04
CA ILE A 82 16.82 -12.08 13.57
C ILE A 82 15.47 -11.98 12.83
N GLY A 83 15.15 -12.93 11.94
CA GLY A 83 13.86 -13.00 11.24
C GLY A 83 12.67 -13.09 12.21
N VAL A 84 12.76 -13.92 13.24
CA VAL A 84 11.72 -14.02 14.29
C VAL A 84 11.56 -12.71 15.06
N VAL A 85 12.67 -12.03 15.38
CA VAL A 85 12.62 -10.70 16.03
C VAL A 85 11.93 -9.69 15.13
N PHE A 86 12.22 -9.66 13.82
CA PHE A 86 11.53 -8.79 12.87
C PHE A 86 10.04 -9.12 12.73
N LEU A 87 9.65 -10.40 12.76
CA LEU A 87 8.24 -10.80 12.79
C LEU A 87 7.53 -10.24 14.03
N ALA A 88 8.12 -10.43 15.21
CA ALA A 88 7.55 -9.94 16.46
C ALA A 88 7.44 -8.41 16.47
N LEU A 89 8.49 -7.70 16.05
CA LEU A 89 8.48 -6.24 15.91
C LEU A 89 7.45 -5.77 14.90
N GLY A 90 7.33 -6.46 13.77
CA GLY A 90 6.40 -6.14 12.70
C GLY A 90 4.93 -6.26 13.10
N LEU A 91 4.59 -7.21 13.97
CA LEU A 91 3.25 -7.33 14.55
C LEU A 91 2.84 -6.08 15.34
N VAL A 92 3.82 -5.37 15.92
CA VAL A 92 3.58 -4.18 16.75
C VAL A 92 3.71 -2.88 15.96
N THR A 93 4.64 -2.82 15.00
CA THR A 93 5.02 -1.57 14.33
C THR A 93 4.33 -1.36 12.99
N SER A 94 4.50 -2.28 12.05
CA SER A 94 3.93 -2.15 10.70
C SER A 94 3.95 -3.47 9.93
N SER A 95 2.97 -3.65 9.04
CA SER A 95 2.89 -4.82 8.16
C SER A 95 4.12 -4.98 7.26
N VAL A 96 4.78 -3.87 6.89
CA VAL A 96 6.01 -3.90 6.06
C VAL A 96 7.15 -4.60 6.81
N VAL A 97 7.37 -4.23 8.08
CA VAL A 97 8.41 -4.86 8.92
C VAL A 97 8.08 -6.34 9.17
N PHE A 98 6.80 -6.66 9.34
CA PHE A 98 6.33 -8.04 9.49
C PHE A 98 6.65 -8.89 8.25
N PHE A 99 6.23 -8.46 7.06
CA PHE A 99 6.51 -9.20 5.83
C PHE A 99 8.02 -9.27 5.52
N GLY A 100 8.79 -8.24 5.87
CA GLY A 100 10.26 -8.28 5.83
C GLY A 100 10.82 -9.41 6.70
N GLY A 101 10.31 -9.55 7.93
CA GLY A 101 10.65 -10.67 8.82
C GLY A 101 10.32 -12.03 8.24
N VAL A 102 9.16 -12.19 7.59
CA VAL A 102 8.76 -13.44 6.90
C VAL A 102 9.79 -13.81 5.82
N VAL A 103 10.16 -12.84 4.98
CA VAL A 103 11.12 -13.07 3.88
C VAL A 103 12.49 -13.49 4.42
N VAL A 104 13.01 -12.78 5.43
CA VAL A 104 14.30 -13.13 6.07
C VAL A 104 14.24 -14.53 6.67
N LEU A 105 13.15 -14.88 7.34
CA LEU A 105 12.99 -16.19 7.96
C LEU A 105 12.92 -17.30 6.91
N LEU A 106 12.15 -17.12 5.84
CA LEU A 106 12.04 -18.10 4.74
C LEU A 106 13.38 -18.30 4.03
N ALA A 107 14.10 -17.21 3.75
CA ALA A 107 15.44 -17.29 3.16
C ALA A 107 16.41 -18.06 4.08
N ALA A 108 16.44 -17.70 5.36
CA ALA A 108 17.32 -18.36 6.35
C ALA A 108 17.00 -19.84 6.51
N LEU A 109 15.72 -20.22 6.59
CA LEU A 109 15.31 -21.62 6.70
C LEU A 109 15.62 -22.41 5.43
N SER A 110 15.41 -21.81 4.26
CA SER A 110 15.72 -22.44 2.97
C SER A 110 17.22 -22.69 2.83
N GLU A 111 18.05 -21.68 3.12
CA GLU A 111 19.51 -21.80 3.09
C GLU A 111 20.04 -22.77 4.13
N TRP A 112 19.45 -22.78 5.33
CA TRP A 112 19.82 -23.72 6.38
C TRP A 112 19.47 -25.16 5.99
N MET A 113 18.31 -25.37 5.37
CA MET A 113 17.88 -26.68 4.88
C MET A 113 18.80 -27.19 3.75
N VAL A 114 19.16 -26.31 2.80
CA VAL A 114 20.08 -26.67 1.72
C VAL A 114 21.49 -26.95 2.26
N GLN A 115 21.96 -26.17 3.25
CA GLN A 115 23.22 -26.44 3.93
C GLN A 115 23.20 -27.82 4.60
N ALA A 116 22.18 -28.10 5.42
CA ALA A 116 22.03 -29.38 6.13
C ALA A 116 21.88 -30.58 5.20
N TRP A 117 21.22 -30.42 4.05
CA TRP A 117 21.18 -31.43 2.99
C TRP A 117 22.55 -31.64 2.36
N SER A 118 23.23 -30.56 1.99
CA SER A 118 24.53 -30.64 1.29
C SER A 118 25.61 -31.28 2.15
N GLU A 119 25.64 -31.00 3.45
CA GLU A 119 26.59 -31.60 4.41
C GLU A 119 26.39 -33.11 4.58
N ARG A 120 25.20 -33.63 4.23
CA ARG A 120 24.85 -35.05 4.32
C ARG A 120 24.86 -35.78 2.97
N ALA A 121 25.19 -35.09 1.87
CA ALA A 121 25.12 -35.66 0.53
C ALA A 121 26.20 -36.71 0.27
N SER A 122 27.40 -36.53 0.81
CA SER A 122 28.54 -37.44 0.70
C SER A 122 29.45 -37.31 1.93
N THR A 123 30.37 -38.27 2.10
CA THR A 123 31.46 -38.21 3.10
C THR A 123 32.60 -37.28 2.69
N ASP A 124 32.63 -36.81 1.44
CA ASP A 124 33.61 -35.86 0.91
C ASP A 124 33.08 -34.41 0.96
N SER A 125 33.78 -33.55 1.71
CA SER A 125 33.43 -32.14 1.89
C SER A 125 33.53 -31.31 0.60
N THR A 126 34.41 -31.68 -0.33
CA THR A 126 34.57 -30.96 -1.60
C THR A 126 33.39 -31.22 -2.54
N HIS A 127 32.89 -32.45 -2.55
CA HIS A 127 31.67 -32.83 -3.26
C HIS A 127 30.45 -32.10 -2.71
N ASN A 128 30.31 -32.05 -1.38
CA ASN A 128 29.21 -31.38 -0.69
C ASN A 128 29.17 -29.88 -1.01
N ALA A 129 30.33 -29.20 -1.00
CA ALA A 129 30.43 -27.79 -1.37
C ALA A 129 30.07 -27.54 -2.85
N ALA A 130 30.46 -28.44 -3.75
CA ALA A 130 30.10 -28.34 -5.17
C ALA A 130 28.59 -28.57 -5.41
N ALA A 131 27.99 -29.53 -4.71
CA ALA A 131 26.55 -29.81 -4.78
C ALA A 131 25.71 -28.59 -4.33
N ARG A 132 26.09 -27.95 -3.20
CA ARG A 132 25.45 -26.71 -2.74
C ARG A 132 25.55 -25.60 -3.78
N LYS A 133 26.74 -25.35 -4.33
CA LYS A 133 26.96 -24.28 -5.33
C LYS A 133 26.14 -24.49 -6.59
N ARG A 134 25.99 -25.74 -7.08
CA ARG A 134 25.19 -26.04 -8.28
C ARG A 134 23.71 -25.74 -8.09
N LEU A 135 23.18 -25.94 -6.88
CA LEU A 135 21.79 -25.70 -6.56
C LEU A 135 21.51 -24.22 -6.23
N LEU A 136 22.37 -23.59 -5.42
CA LEU A 136 22.13 -22.24 -4.91
C LEU A 136 22.56 -21.14 -5.89
N ASN A 137 23.71 -21.24 -6.56
CA ASN A 137 24.20 -20.15 -7.41
C ASN A 137 23.16 -19.65 -8.45
N PRO A 138 22.38 -20.52 -9.14
CA PRO A 138 21.38 -20.05 -10.12
C PRO A 138 20.25 -19.23 -9.51
N ILE A 139 19.95 -19.39 -8.22
CA ILE A 139 18.83 -18.73 -7.52
C ILE A 139 19.34 -17.59 -6.64
N GLU A 140 20.44 -17.81 -5.93
CA GLU A 140 21.05 -16.88 -4.98
C GLU A 140 21.47 -15.57 -5.67
N PHE A 141 22.10 -15.63 -6.84
CA PHE A 141 22.53 -14.42 -7.54
C PHE A 141 21.35 -13.56 -8.04
N PRO A 142 20.32 -14.11 -8.73
CA PRO A 142 19.15 -13.32 -9.10
C PRO A 142 18.38 -12.78 -7.90
N VAL A 143 18.19 -13.57 -6.84
CA VAL A 143 17.46 -13.13 -5.65
C VAL A 143 18.21 -12.02 -4.92
N LEU A 144 19.53 -12.17 -4.70
CA LEU A 144 20.34 -11.11 -4.10
C LEU A 144 20.37 -9.84 -4.95
N ALA A 145 20.44 -9.98 -6.28
CA ALA A 145 20.36 -8.84 -7.18
C ALA A 145 19.00 -8.13 -7.09
N ALA A 146 17.90 -8.89 -7.03
CA ALA A 146 16.56 -8.34 -6.89
C ALA A 146 16.35 -7.63 -5.54
N VAL A 147 16.83 -8.23 -4.44
CA VAL A 147 16.78 -7.61 -3.11
C VAL A 147 17.62 -6.34 -3.08
N GLY A 148 18.84 -6.38 -3.60
CA GLY A 148 19.71 -5.20 -3.69
C GLY A 148 19.09 -4.08 -4.52
N LEU A 149 18.49 -4.40 -5.67
CA LEU A 149 17.76 -3.44 -6.49
C LEU A 149 16.54 -2.87 -5.74
N GLY A 150 15.78 -3.73 -5.05
CA GLY A 150 14.62 -3.32 -4.26
C GLY A 150 14.99 -2.32 -3.17
N VAL A 151 16.11 -2.54 -2.47
CA VAL A 151 16.65 -1.60 -1.48
C VAL A 151 16.99 -0.26 -2.14
N VAL A 152 17.67 -0.26 -3.28
CA VAL A 152 18.02 0.98 -4.01
C VAL A 152 16.76 1.74 -4.44
N ILE A 153 15.76 1.04 -5.00
CA ILE A 153 14.47 1.63 -5.41
C ILE A 153 13.75 2.24 -4.20
N PHE A 154 13.68 1.52 -3.10
CA PHE A 154 13.02 1.99 -1.89
C PHE A 154 13.72 3.22 -1.30
N SER A 155 15.05 3.21 -1.21
CA SER A 155 15.85 4.35 -0.76
C SER A 155 15.63 5.57 -1.67
N PHE A 156 15.61 5.37 -2.98
CA PHE A 156 15.32 6.43 -3.94
C PHE A 156 13.90 7.00 -3.78
N SER A 157 12.90 6.14 -3.57
CA SER A 157 11.53 6.56 -3.25
C SER A 157 11.47 7.47 -2.03
N ARG A 158 12.21 7.13 -0.96
CA ARG A 158 12.26 7.95 0.25
C ARG A 158 12.91 9.30 0.01
N ILE A 159 14.00 9.36 -0.75
CA ILE A 159 14.62 10.64 -1.14
C ILE A 159 13.60 11.53 -1.86
N MET A 160 12.85 10.98 -2.82
CA MET A 160 11.88 11.75 -3.61
C MET A 160 10.66 12.23 -2.83
N LEU A 161 10.26 11.50 -1.79
CA LEU A 161 9.15 11.91 -0.91
C LEU A 161 9.53 13.05 0.03
N THR A 162 10.79 13.12 0.44
CA THR A 162 11.30 14.17 1.34
C THR A 162 11.67 15.45 0.58
N VAL A 163 12.18 15.33 -0.65
CA VAL A 163 12.72 16.47 -1.40
C VAL A 163 11.59 17.32 -2.02
N ASN A 164 11.78 18.65 -2.01
CA ASN A 164 10.85 19.60 -2.62
C ASN A 164 10.81 19.49 -4.17
N LYS A 165 9.80 20.09 -4.81
CA LYS A 165 9.57 19.95 -6.26
C LYS A 165 10.75 20.46 -7.14
N SER A 166 11.38 21.57 -6.76
CA SER A 166 12.46 22.19 -7.55
C SER A 166 13.81 21.48 -7.35
N THR A 167 14.15 21.13 -6.11
CA THR A 167 15.34 20.36 -5.76
C THR A 167 15.28 18.94 -6.32
N GLY A 168 14.09 18.32 -6.38
CA GLY A 168 13.91 17.01 -7.00
C GLY A 168 14.35 17.00 -8.46
N ALA A 169 13.94 18.00 -9.24
CA ALA A 169 14.36 18.16 -10.63
C ALA A 169 15.89 18.31 -10.77
N ILE A 170 16.50 19.13 -9.91
CA ILE A 170 17.96 19.32 -9.89
C ILE A 170 18.68 18.00 -9.56
N LEU A 171 18.21 17.26 -8.56
CA LEU A 171 18.79 15.96 -8.19
C LEU A 171 18.70 14.96 -9.35
N PHE A 172 17.60 14.91 -10.09
CA PHE A 172 17.49 14.06 -11.28
C PHE A 172 18.49 14.44 -12.37
N ILE A 173 18.67 15.73 -12.63
CA ILE A 173 19.64 16.21 -13.62
C ILE A 173 21.06 15.82 -13.20
N VAL A 174 21.43 16.05 -11.94
CA VAL A 174 22.76 15.73 -11.42
C VAL A 174 23.00 14.22 -11.39
N ALA A 175 22.07 13.44 -10.87
CA ALA A 175 22.18 11.98 -10.83
C ALA A 175 22.23 11.38 -12.23
N GLY A 176 21.38 11.85 -13.15
CA GLY A 176 21.39 11.45 -14.55
C GLY A 176 22.71 11.78 -15.24
N ALA A 177 23.25 12.98 -15.00
CA ALA A 177 24.57 13.37 -15.51
C ALA A 177 25.69 12.47 -14.96
N LEU A 178 25.68 12.14 -13.67
CA LEU A 178 26.66 11.23 -13.06
C LEU A 178 26.58 9.82 -13.65
N VAL A 179 25.37 9.28 -13.83
CA VAL A 179 25.16 7.97 -14.48
C VAL A 179 25.64 8.00 -15.93
N LEU A 180 25.37 9.08 -16.66
CA LEU A 180 25.83 9.26 -18.03
C LEU A 180 27.37 9.32 -18.10
N VAL A 181 28.01 10.12 -17.24
CA VAL A 181 29.47 10.19 -17.15
C VAL A 181 30.07 8.82 -16.81
N ALA A 182 29.50 8.11 -15.84
CA ALA A 182 29.93 6.76 -15.51
C ALA A 182 29.80 5.82 -16.73
N GLY A 183 28.66 5.84 -17.42
CA GLY A 183 28.42 5.06 -18.63
C GLY A 183 29.43 5.36 -19.75
N VAL A 184 29.75 6.64 -19.96
CA VAL A 184 30.77 7.07 -20.93
C VAL A 184 32.17 6.57 -20.53
N ILE A 185 32.54 6.63 -19.25
CA ILE A 185 33.82 6.08 -18.75
C ILE A 185 33.90 4.57 -18.99
N PHE A 186 32.81 3.84 -18.72
CA PHE A 186 32.72 2.40 -19.00
C PHE A 186 32.84 2.10 -20.50
N ALA A 187 32.22 2.91 -21.36
CA ALA A 187 32.28 2.75 -22.81
C ALA A 187 33.68 3.01 -23.38
N ILE A 188 34.39 4.05 -22.90
CA ILE A 188 35.71 4.45 -23.42
C ILE A 188 36.81 3.53 -22.89
N LYS A 189 36.65 2.92 -21.72
CA LYS A 189 37.70 2.12 -21.06
C LYS A 189 37.28 0.65 -20.87
N PRO A 190 37.24 -0.16 -21.95
CA PRO A 190 36.78 -1.54 -21.90
C PRO A 190 37.66 -2.47 -21.04
N ASN A 191 38.94 -2.11 -20.84
CA ASN A 191 39.90 -2.87 -20.00
C ASN A 191 39.97 -2.37 -18.56
N MET A 192 38.88 -1.81 -18.02
CA MET A 192 38.86 -1.39 -16.63
C MET A 192 39.03 -2.59 -15.68
N LYS A 193 39.91 -2.45 -14.67
CA LYS A 193 40.10 -3.48 -13.66
C LYS A 193 38.76 -3.71 -12.94
N ARG A 194 38.32 -4.97 -12.87
CA ARG A 194 37.10 -5.42 -12.16
C ARG A 194 36.87 -4.74 -10.80
N PRO A 195 37.87 -4.56 -9.91
CA PRO A 195 37.66 -3.89 -8.63
C PRO A 195 37.24 -2.42 -8.75
N VAL A 196 37.62 -1.71 -9.82
CA VAL A 196 37.28 -0.29 -10.01
C VAL A 196 35.79 -0.15 -10.35
N GLY A 197 35.27 -0.98 -11.27
CA GLY A 197 33.85 -1.00 -11.59
C GLY A 197 32.99 -1.37 -10.38
N ALA A 198 33.43 -2.38 -9.62
CA ALA A 198 32.76 -2.77 -8.37
C ALA A 198 32.76 -1.63 -7.34
N ALA A 199 33.88 -0.92 -7.16
CA ALA A 199 33.97 0.20 -6.24
C ALA A 199 32.99 1.34 -6.59
N ILE A 200 32.87 1.70 -7.88
CA ILE A 200 31.92 2.74 -8.32
C ILE A 200 30.48 2.33 -8.02
N CYS A 201 30.09 1.09 -8.35
CA CYS A 201 28.74 0.59 -8.08
C CYS A 201 28.43 0.55 -6.58
N VAL A 202 29.38 0.08 -5.76
CA VAL A 202 29.21 -0.01 -4.31
C VAL A 202 29.09 1.37 -3.67
N LEU A 203 29.94 2.33 -4.07
CA LEU A 203 29.86 3.71 -3.58
C LEU A 203 28.56 4.39 -3.99
N GLY A 204 28.11 4.18 -5.23
CA GLY A 204 26.82 4.70 -5.71
C GLY A 204 25.64 4.13 -4.91
N ALA A 205 25.61 2.81 -4.72
CA ALA A 205 24.57 2.15 -3.93
C ALA A 205 24.57 2.63 -2.47
N LEU A 206 25.74 2.71 -1.83
CA LEU A 206 25.89 3.24 -0.47
C LEU A 206 25.39 4.69 -0.36
N GLY A 207 25.70 5.55 -1.34
CA GLY A 207 25.23 6.92 -1.37
C GLY A 207 23.71 7.02 -1.43
N ILE A 208 23.08 6.22 -2.29
CA ILE A 208 21.61 6.17 -2.40
C ILE A 208 20.99 5.64 -1.12
N VAL A 209 21.54 4.57 -0.53
CA VAL A 209 21.02 3.99 0.71
C VAL A 209 21.16 4.96 1.87
N ALA A 210 22.31 5.60 2.04
CA ALA A 210 22.53 6.59 3.09
C ALA A 210 21.59 7.80 2.93
N GLY A 211 21.41 8.30 1.70
CA GLY A 211 20.44 9.35 1.40
C GLY A 211 19.01 8.91 1.74
N GLY A 212 18.61 7.69 1.35
CA GLY A 212 17.29 7.15 1.64
C GLY A 212 17.01 6.98 3.13
N VAL A 213 18.00 6.54 3.92
CA VAL A 213 17.87 6.45 5.39
C VAL A 213 17.72 7.83 6.02
N ALA A 214 18.53 8.80 5.60
CA ALA A 214 18.42 10.18 6.08
C ALA A 214 17.03 10.78 5.75
N SER A 215 16.56 10.58 4.51
CA SER A 215 15.23 11.02 4.08
C SER A 215 14.09 10.32 4.82
N ALA A 216 14.22 9.02 5.11
CA ALA A 216 13.22 8.30 5.90
C ALA A 216 13.06 8.85 7.32
N VAL A 217 14.13 9.37 7.92
CA VAL A 217 14.09 10.02 9.24
C VAL A 217 13.49 11.44 9.15
N SER A 218 13.78 12.16 8.07
CA SER A 218 13.24 13.52 7.85
C SER A 218 11.75 13.54 7.52
N GLY A 219 11.17 12.42 7.08
CA GLY A 219 9.75 12.32 6.75
C GLY A 219 9.42 12.83 5.34
N GLU A 220 8.13 12.83 5.03
CA GLU A 220 7.59 13.29 3.74
C GLU A 220 7.39 14.81 3.78
N ARG A 221 7.50 15.50 2.64
CA ARG A 221 7.32 16.96 2.60
C ARG A 221 5.89 17.35 2.96
N GLU A 222 5.73 18.48 3.64
CA GLU A 222 4.44 18.96 4.19
C GLU A 222 3.32 18.99 3.13
N GLU A 223 3.61 19.46 1.93
CA GLU A 223 2.66 19.48 0.80
C GLU A 223 2.08 18.10 0.46
N LEU A 224 2.86 17.02 0.61
CA LEU A 224 2.38 15.66 0.36
C LEU A 224 1.58 15.11 1.53
N VAL A 225 1.91 15.50 2.75
CA VAL A 225 1.18 15.11 3.95
C VAL A 225 -0.19 15.79 3.98
N GLU A 226 -0.24 17.07 3.64
CA GLU A 226 -1.48 17.83 3.45
C GLU A 226 -2.31 17.21 2.33
N ALA A 227 -1.72 16.99 1.15
CA ALA A 227 -2.42 16.36 0.02
C ALA A 227 -2.83 14.88 0.25
N ALA A 228 -2.22 14.17 1.21
CA ALA A 228 -2.66 12.83 1.59
C ALA A 228 -3.79 12.85 2.61
N ALA A 229 -3.84 13.90 3.46
CA ALA A 229 -4.93 14.13 4.40
C ALA A 229 -6.17 14.71 3.71
N GLU A 230 -5.95 15.56 2.72
CA GLU A 230 -6.94 16.15 1.85
C GLU A 230 -7.33 15.15 0.76
N GLY A 231 -8.58 14.70 0.75
CA GLY A 231 -9.05 13.84 -0.33
C GLY A 231 -8.96 14.59 -1.67
N HIS A 232 -8.59 13.90 -2.76
CA HIS A 232 -8.55 14.51 -4.10
C HIS A 232 -9.89 15.15 -4.57
N PHE A 233 -10.97 14.97 -3.81
CA PHE A 233 -12.30 15.51 -4.07
C PHE A 233 -12.84 16.39 -2.92
N SER A 234 -12.06 16.69 -1.87
CA SER A 234 -12.53 17.44 -0.70
C SER A 234 -12.56 18.96 -0.88
N HIS A 235 -11.95 19.50 -1.94
CA HIS A 235 -11.85 20.94 -2.21
C HIS A 235 -12.75 21.42 -3.35
N ALA A 236 -13.92 20.79 -3.54
CA ALA A 236 -14.94 21.37 -4.41
C ALA A 236 -15.55 22.60 -3.72
N GLU A 237 -14.82 23.70 -3.72
CA GLU A 237 -15.28 25.00 -3.21
C GLU A 237 -16.24 25.59 -4.22
N CYS A 238 -17.54 25.39 -4.05
CA CYS A 238 -18.56 25.79 -5.02
C CYS A 238 -18.93 27.28 -4.98
N GLY A 239 -18.05 28.14 -4.46
CA GLY A 239 -18.23 29.59 -4.37
C GLY A 239 -18.16 30.32 -5.72
N PRO A 240 -18.41 31.63 -5.74
CA PRO A 240 -18.27 32.45 -6.96
C PRO A 240 -16.81 32.83 -7.28
N GLU A 241 -15.92 32.75 -6.29
CA GLU A 241 -14.50 33.12 -6.43
C GLU A 241 -13.67 31.95 -6.99
N GLU A 242 -12.54 32.28 -7.63
CA GLU A 242 -11.58 31.30 -8.13
C GLU A 242 -10.93 30.54 -6.97
N SER A 243 -11.14 29.23 -6.95
CA SER A 243 -10.55 28.34 -5.97
C SER A 243 -9.12 27.95 -6.37
N LYS A 244 -8.19 28.07 -5.41
CA LYS A 244 -6.76 27.78 -5.65
C LYS A 244 -6.50 26.35 -6.14
N TYR A 245 -7.31 25.40 -5.68
CA TYR A 245 -7.10 23.97 -5.93
C TYR A 245 -8.04 23.40 -6.98
N TYR A 246 -9.29 23.86 -7.04
CA TYR A 246 -10.31 23.24 -7.87
C TYR A 246 -10.44 23.88 -9.26
N ASP A 247 -10.15 25.17 -9.45
CA ASP A 247 -10.21 25.83 -10.77
C ASP A 247 -8.88 25.82 -11.55
N LYS A 248 -7.86 25.14 -11.00
CA LYS A 248 -6.54 25.09 -11.62
C LYS A 248 -6.59 24.24 -12.90
N LEU A 249 -6.27 24.88 -14.04
CA LEU A 249 -6.33 24.28 -15.39
C LEU A 249 -7.76 23.81 -15.74
N SER A 250 -8.71 24.74 -15.73
CA SER A 250 -10.10 24.41 -16.01
C SER A 250 -10.31 23.81 -17.39
N GLU A 251 -11.17 22.80 -17.46
CA GLU A 251 -11.53 22.15 -18.73
C GLU A 251 -12.42 23.09 -19.57
N GLY A 252 -12.01 23.39 -20.80
CA GLY A 252 -12.75 24.32 -21.66
C GLY A 252 -13.60 23.66 -22.77
N THR A 253 -13.38 22.38 -23.02
CA THR A 253 -13.97 21.64 -24.15
C THR A 253 -14.34 20.23 -23.76
N LEU A 254 -15.56 19.82 -24.09
CA LEU A 254 -16.03 18.46 -23.85
C LEU A 254 -16.04 17.63 -25.13
N SER A 255 -15.51 16.41 -25.04
CA SER A 255 -15.73 15.36 -26.04
C SER A 255 -16.93 14.45 -25.70
N LEU A 256 -17.66 14.75 -24.62
CA LEU A 256 -18.78 13.93 -24.13
C LEU A 256 -20.00 14.10 -25.05
N ARG A 257 -20.28 13.07 -25.86
CA ARG A 257 -21.42 13.06 -26.81
C ARG A 257 -22.50 12.02 -26.50
N SER A 258 -22.24 11.11 -25.57
CA SER A 258 -23.15 10.05 -25.13
C SER A 258 -23.55 10.25 -23.67
N SER A 259 -24.68 9.67 -23.28
CA SER A 259 -25.22 9.69 -21.89
C SER A 259 -25.42 11.08 -21.27
N VAL A 260 -25.64 12.10 -22.10
CA VAL A 260 -26.01 13.46 -21.65
C VAL A 260 -27.52 13.54 -21.48
N SER A 261 -27.98 13.81 -20.26
CA SER A 261 -29.42 13.97 -19.98
C SER A 261 -29.93 15.35 -20.38
N ALA A 262 -29.16 16.40 -20.07
CA ALA A 262 -29.50 17.77 -20.44
C ALA A 262 -28.25 18.64 -20.65
N THR A 263 -28.42 19.67 -21.47
CA THR A 263 -27.47 20.78 -21.59
C THR A 263 -28.07 22.01 -20.94
N VAL A 264 -27.46 22.46 -19.85
CA VAL A 264 -27.82 23.69 -19.14
C VAL A 264 -26.99 24.83 -19.71
N VAL A 265 -27.66 25.84 -20.25
CA VAL A 265 -27.03 27.01 -20.85
C VAL A 265 -27.33 28.23 -19.99
N TYR A 266 -26.29 28.98 -19.64
CA TYR A 266 -26.43 30.30 -19.01
C TYR A 266 -26.25 31.39 -20.06
N GLN A 267 -27.34 32.07 -20.42
CA GLN A 267 -27.38 33.05 -21.50
C GLN A 267 -28.24 34.24 -21.10
N ASP A 268 -27.76 35.46 -21.35
CA ASP A 268 -28.48 36.72 -21.10
C ASP A 268 -28.99 36.82 -19.65
N GLY A 269 -28.23 36.22 -18.73
CA GLY A 269 -28.57 36.12 -17.34
C GLY A 269 -29.65 35.09 -17.00
N GLU A 270 -30.26 34.32 -17.91
CA GLU A 270 -31.19 33.23 -17.55
C GLU A 270 -30.51 31.85 -17.62
N LEU A 271 -30.86 30.96 -16.67
CA LEU A 271 -30.40 29.58 -16.67
C LEU A 271 -31.45 28.69 -17.35
N ILE A 272 -31.08 28.04 -18.44
CA ILE A 272 -32.01 27.34 -19.34
C ILE A 272 -31.58 25.87 -19.50
N ALA A 273 -32.43 24.90 -19.18
CA ALA A 273 -32.18 23.49 -19.48
C ALA A 273 -32.74 23.07 -20.85
N ARG A 274 -31.88 22.52 -21.70
CA ARG A 274 -32.23 21.88 -22.97
C ARG A 274 -32.15 20.37 -22.81
N ILE A 275 -33.30 19.71 -22.85
CA ILE A 275 -33.43 18.25 -22.75
C ILE A 275 -33.48 17.67 -24.16
N GLN A 276 -32.72 16.60 -24.41
CA GLN A 276 -32.72 15.92 -25.70
C GLN A 276 -34.13 15.39 -26.03
N GLY A 277 -34.65 15.77 -27.21
CA GLY A 277 -35.98 15.36 -27.67
C GLY A 277 -37.13 16.31 -27.31
N LEU A 278 -36.90 17.38 -26.52
CA LEU A 278 -37.89 18.43 -26.27
C LEU A 278 -37.54 19.72 -27.01
N ALA A 279 -38.50 20.27 -27.77
CA ALA A 279 -38.28 21.47 -28.57
C ALA A 279 -38.25 22.77 -27.73
N LYS A 280 -38.86 22.75 -26.54
CA LYS A 280 -38.92 23.91 -25.64
C LYS A 280 -37.98 23.72 -24.46
N PRO A 281 -37.25 24.77 -24.05
CA PRO A 281 -36.45 24.69 -22.84
C PRO A 281 -37.33 24.47 -21.60
N GLN A 282 -36.78 23.76 -20.62
CA GLN A 282 -37.49 23.40 -19.40
C GLN A 282 -36.90 24.13 -18.19
N LYS A 283 -37.76 24.41 -17.19
CA LYS A 283 -37.35 24.96 -15.88
C LYS A 283 -37.22 23.87 -14.80
N SER A 284 -37.55 22.63 -15.15
CA SER A 284 -37.32 21.44 -14.34
C SER A 284 -36.64 20.35 -15.17
N LEU A 285 -35.81 19.55 -14.52
CA LEU A 285 -35.08 18.44 -15.13
C LEU A 285 -35.30 17.18 -14.30
N THR A 286 -35.79 16.12 -14.93
CA THR A 286 -35.94 14.82 -14.27
C THR A 286 -34.63 14.03 -14.36
N VAL A 287 -34.13 13.55 -13.23
CA VAL A 287 -32.87 12.78 -13.10
C VAL A 287 -33.17 11.40 -12.54
N GLY A 288 -32.56 10.36 -13.08
CA GLY A 288 -32.79 8.98 -12.62
C GLY A 288 -32.21 8.74 -11.23
N ARG A 289 -32.99 8.08 -10.35
CA ARG A 289 -32.54 7.73 -9.01
C ARG A 289 -31.42 6.69 -9.05
N SER A 290 -30.34 6.95 -8.32
CA SER A 290 -29.15 6.09 -8.18
C SER A 290 -28.49 5.75 -9.52
N ILE A 291 -28.70 6.58 -10.55
CA ILE A 291 -28.09 6.43 -11.87
C ILE A 291 -27.21 7.66 -12.12
N PRO A 292 -25.91 7.48 -12.39
CA PRO A 292 -25.03 8.59 -12.71
C PRO A 292 -25.53 9.28 -13.99
N THR A 293 -25.86 10.56 -13.86
CA THR A 293 -26.47 11.37 -14.90
C THR A 293 -25.56 12.53 -15.24
N ASN A 294 -25.16 12.64 -16.50
CA ASN A 294 -24.29 13.71 -16.97
C ASN A 294 -25.13 14.91 -17.45
N ILE A 295 -24.79 16.09 -16.94
CA ILE A 295 -25.36 17.37 -17.34
C ILE A 295 -24.23 18.22 -17.90
N ILE A 296 -24.41 18.77 -19.10
CA ILE A 296 -23.43 19.69 -19.69
C ILE A 296 -23.80 21.11 -19.30
N PHE A 297 -22.88 21.83 -18.68
CA PHE A 297 -22.98 23.28 -18.49
C PHE A 297 -22.27 24.00 -19.63
N ARG A 298 -22.95 24.97 -20.24
CA ARG A 298 -22.39 25.86 -21.24
C ARG A 298 -22.58 27.30 -20.81
N ASN A 299 -21.47 28.04 -20.70
CA ASN A 299 -21.52 29.46 -20.45
C ASN A 299 -21.60 30.24 -21.77
N ALA A 300 -22.70 30.96 -22.00
CA ALA A 300 -22.90 31.82 -23.17
C ALA A 300 -23.01 33.31 -22.77
N THR A 301 -22.64 33.65 -21.53
CA THR A 301 -22.64 35.02 -21.00
C THR A 301 -21.20 35.51 -20.84
N GLU A 302 -20.98 36.82 -20.88
CA GLU A 302 -19.67 37.42 -20.55
C GLU A 302 -19.38 37.26 -19.05
N GLY A 303 -18.20 36.74 -18.71
CA GLY A 303 -17.78 36.40 -17.35
C GLY A 303 -17.57 34.91 -17.14
N GLU A 304 -16.86 34.53 -16.07
CA GLU A 304 -16.66 33.14 -15.70
C GLU A 304 -17.72 32.74 -14.67
N PHE A 305 -18.42 31.65 -14.95
CA PHE A 305 -19.51 31.19 -14.08
C PHE A 305 -19.39 29.71 -13.79
N ARG A 306 -19.89 29.33 -12.63
CA ARG A 306 -19.93 27.95 -12.15
C ARG A 306 -21.38 27.52 -11.99
N LEU A 307 -21.70 26.36 -12.54
CA LEU A 307 -22.94 25.65 -12.24
C LEU A 307 -22.76 24.86 -10.94
N VAL A 308 -23.66 25.06 -9.99
CA VAL A 308 -23.71 24.34 -8.72
C VAL A 308 -25.01 23.54 -8.64
N ALA A 309 -24.91 22.29 -8.21
CA ALA A 309 -26.02 21.41 -7.91
C ALA A 309 -26.13 21.23 -6.40
N HIS A 310 -27.28 21.64 -5.86
CA HIS A 310 -27.65 21.37 -4.49
C HIS A 310 -28.27 19.97 -4.40
N LEU A 311 -27.60 19.07 -3.67
CA LEU A 311 -27.90 17.65 -3.48
C LEU A 311 -28.54 17.34 -2.12
N GLY A 312 -29.08 18.36 -1.45
CA GLY A 312 -29.98 18.25 -0.32
C GLY A 312 -29.35 18.55 1.03
N GLY A 313 -29.80 19.65 1.61
CA GLY A 313 -29.70 20.03 3.02
C GLY A 313 -30.92 20.92 3.34
N SER A 314 -31.35 21.01 4.61
CA SER A 314 -32.54 21.81 4.94
C SER A 314 -32.37 23.26 4.46
N LYS A 315 -33.43 23.89 3.94
CA LYS A 315 -33.50 25.33 3.55
C LYS A 315 -33.11 26.32 4.67
N SER A 316 -32.65 25.85 5.83
CA SER A 316 -32.36 26.65 7.02
C SER A 316 -30.90 26.54 7.49
N ALA A 317 -29.99 25.97 6.70
CA ALA A 317 -28.56 25.93 7.02
C ALA A 317 -27.80 27.11 6.39
N ASP A 318 -28.30 28.34 6.57
CA ASP A 318 -27.47 29.55 6.52
C ASP A 318 -26.60 29.57 7.78
N LYS A 319 -25.62 28.67 7.88
CA LYS A 319 -24.46 28.86 8.76
C LYS A 319 -23.23 28.29 8.08
N ALA A 320 -22.41 29.22 7.61
CA ALA A 320 -20.98 29.04 7.46
C ALA A 320 -20.42 28.40 8.74
N ALA A 321 -20.26 27.09 8.71
CA ALA A 321 -19.43 26.36 9.63
C ALA A 321 -18.15 26.03 8.86
N ASP A 322 -17.14 26.83 9.17
CA ASP A 322 -15.74 26.65 8.85
C ASP A 322 -15.36 25.16 8.89
N GLY A 323 -14.96 24.60 7.74
CA GLY A 323 -14.20 23.35 7.68
C GLY A 323 -14.94 22.02 7.48
N ASP A 324 -16.26 21.96 7.27
CA ASP A 324 -16.91 20.72 6.81
C ASP A 324 -17.29 20.87 5.34
N SER A 325 -16.56 20.14 4.48
CA SER A 325 -16.77 20.05 3.03
C SER A 325 -18.25 20.09 2.67
N HIS A 326 -18.62 20.86 1.65
CA HIS A 326 -19.95 20.94 1.03
C HIS A 326 -20.49 19.54 0.62
N LYS A 327 -20.85 18.67 1.57
CA LYS A 327 -21.36 17.31 1.31
C LYS A 327 -22.69 17.33 0.59
N ASP A 328 -23.37 18.48 0.61
CA ASP A 328 -24.69 18.69 0.05
C ASP A 328 -24.64 19.46 -1.27
N GLU A 329 -23.46 19.85 -1.78
CA GLU A 329 -23.33 20.57 -3.05
C GLU A 329 -22.21 19.99 -3.91
N THR A 330 -22.45 19.95 -5.22
CA THR A 330 -21.42 19.59 -6.19
C THR A 330 -21.48 20.56 -7.35
N CYS A 331 -20.34 20.91 -7.92
CA CYS A 331 -20.27 21.96 -8.92
C CYS A 331 -19.35 21.61 -10.08
N THR A 332 -19.36 22.49 -11.07
CA THR A 332 -18.36 22.58 -12.15
C THR A 332 -17.23 23.51 -11.73
N GLN A 333 -16.10 23.53 -12.45
CA GLN A 333 -15.11 24.60 -12.27
C GLN A 333 -15.65 25.91 -12.85
N LEU A 334 -14.93 27.01 -12.68
CA LEU A 334 -15.23 28.25 -13.37
C LEU A 334 -15.12 28.05 -14.89
N VAL A 335 -16.25 28.24 -15.57
CA VAL A 335 -16.37 28.03 -17.02
C VAL A 335 -16.30 29.37 -17.72
N ALA A 336 -15.27 29.56 -18.53
CA ALA A 336 -15.08 30.74 -19.36
C ALA A 336 -16.20 30.93 -20.40
N PRO A 337 -16.39 32.15 -20.92
CA PRO A 337 -17.36 32.41 -21.98
C PRO A 337 -17.13 31.50 -23.20
N GLY A 338 -18.18 30.80 -23.63
CA GLY A 338 -18.14 29.87 -24.75
C GLY A 338 -17.58 28.47 -24.44
N ALA A 339 -17.07 28.23 -23.22
CA ALA A 339 -16.60 26.93 -22.78
C ALA A 339 -17.74 26.03 -22.28
N GLU A 340 -17.46 24.73 -22.23
CA GLU A 340 -18.39 23.71 -21.75
C GLU A 340 -17.72 22.79 -20.73
N GLN A 341 -18.45 22.42 -19.68
CA GLN A 341 -18.02 21.44 -18.67
C GLN A 341 -19.14 20.47 -18.29
N SER A 342 -18.78 19.23 -17.95
CA SER A 342 -19.75 18.20 -17.57
C SER A 342 -19.83 18.07 -16.07
N LEU A 343 -21.05 18.12 -15.53
CA LEU A 343 -21.38 17.81 -14.15
C LEU A 343 -22.03 16.43 -14.09
N THR A 344 -21.44 15.51 -13.32
CA THR A 344 -21.98 14.17 -13.12
C THR A 344 -22.69 14.11 -11.77
N LEU A 345 -24.00 13.83 -11.77
CA LEU A 345 -24.81 13.73 -10.57
C LEU A 345 -25.22 12.28 -10.32
N ASN A 346 -25.16 11.85 -9.06
CA ASN A 346 -25.70 10.56 -8.64
C ASN A 346 -26.53 10.75 -7.36
N ILE A 347 -27.85 10.83 -7.52
CA ILE A 347 -28.79 11.15 -6.44
C ILE A 347 -29.50 9.89 -6.00
N ALA A 348 -29.26 9.45 -4.77
CA ALA A 348 -29.79 8.19 -4.25
C ALA A 348 -31.23 8.28 -3.72
N LYS A 349 -31.65 9.46 -3.25
CA LYS A 349 -32.97 9.67 -2.63
C LYS A 349 -33.93 10.35 -3.62
N PRO A 350 -35.23 10.01 -3.57
CA PRO A 350 -36.24 10.69 -4.39
C PRO A 350 -36.47 12.12 -3.89
N SER A 351 -36.95 12.98 -4.79
CA SER A 351 -37.37 14.34 -4.43
C SER A 351 -38.59 14.28 -3.50
N SER A 352 -38.53 15.00 -2.38
CA SER A 352 -39.61 15.12 -1.41
C SER A 352 -39.64 16.52 -0.79
N VAL A 353 -40.60 16.81 0.08
CA VAL A 353 -40.65 18.09 0.82
C VAL A 353 -39.37 18.29 1.66
N GLU A 354 -38.74 17.21 2.09
CA GLU A 354 -37.49 17.21 2.86
C GLU A 354 -36.24 17.18 1.96
N ASN A 355 -36.32 16.57 0.77
CA ASN A 355 -35.19 16.44 -0.17
C ASN A 355 -35.46 17.26 -1.43
N VAL A 356 -35.01 18.52 -1.44
CA VAL A 356 -35.15 19.42 -2.58
C VAL A 356 -33.82 19.54 -3.30
N TYR A 357 -33.82 19.30 -4.62
CA TYR A 357 -32.64 19.36 -5.47
C TYR A 357 -32.81 20.45 -6.52
N TYR A 358 -31.75 21.22 -6.78
CA TYR A 358 -31.79 22.26 -7.81
C TYR A 358 -30.39 22.60 -8.30
N LEU A 359 -30.34 23.14 -9.52
CA LEU A 359 -29.15 23.73 -10.12
C LEU A 359 -29.23 25.25 -10.05
N TYR A 360 -28.12 25.91 -9.78
CA TYR A 360 -28.01 27.37 -9.76
C TYR A 360 -26.61 27.81 -10.18
N ILE A 361 -26.44 29.12 -10.43
CA ILE A 361 -25.13 29.71 -10.71
C ILE A 361 -24.56 30.28 -9.42
N ALA A 362 -23.29 29.98 -9.14
CA ALA A 362 -22.59 30.54 -7.98
C ALA A 362 -22.64 32.08 -8.02
N GLY A 363 -23.13 32.71 -6.94
CA GLY A 363 -23.30 34.17 -6.85
C GLY A 363 -24.63 34.71 -7.42
N SER A 364 -25.53 33.85 -7.92
CA SER A 364 -26.88 34.24 -8.36
C SER A 364 -27.93 33.22 -7.93
N ASP A 365 -28.38 33.35 -6.67
CA ASP A 365 -29.31 32.40 -6.06
C ASP A 365 -30.75 32.52 -6.57
N GLU A 366 -31.09 33.59 -7.29
CA GLU A 366 -32.45 33.84 -7.77
C GLU A 366 -32.84 32.93 -8.96
N LYS A 367 -31.86 32.29 -9.60
CA LYS A 367 -32.04 31.60 -10.89
C LYS A 367 -31.76 30.12 -10.76
N LYS A 368 -32.81 29.37 -10.44
CA LYS A 368 -32.75 27.93 -10.12
C LYS A 368 -33.48 27.09 -11.18
N ILE A 369 -32.91 25.94 -11.52
CA ILE A 369 -33.58 24.86 -12.26
C ILE A 369 -33.86 23.74 -11.27
N GLU A 370 -35.12 23.34 -11.15
CA GLU A 370 -35.51 22.27 -10.23
C GLU A 370 -35.07 20.90 -10.76
N LEU A 371 -34.48 20.08 -9.89
CA LEU A 371 -34.13 18.70 -10.19
C LEU A 371 -35.15 17.76 -9.54
N VAL A 372 -35.85 16.99 -10.37
CA VAL A 372 -36.87 16.03 -9.93
C VAL A 372 -36.31 14.62 -10.02
N VAL A 373 -36.20 13.93 -8.89
CA VAL A 373 -35.76 12.53 -8.80
C VAL A 373 -36.96 11.66 -8.44
N PRO A 374 -37.35 10.69 -9.29
CA PRO A 374 -38.52 9.86 -9.07
C PRO A 374 -38.36 8.80 -7.97
#